data_AF-W5SKH2-F1
#
_entry.id   AF-W5SKH2-F1
#
_cell.length_a   1.000
_cell.length_b   1.000
_cell.length_c   1.000
_cell.angle_alpha   90.00
_cell.angle_beta   90.00
_cell.angle_gamma   90.00
#
_symmetry.space_group_name_H-M   'P 1'
#
loop_
_entity.id
_entity.type
_entity.pdbx_description
1 polymer ?
#
loop_
_entity_poly.entity_id
_entity_poly.type
_entity_poly.pdbx_seq_one_letter_code
_entity_poly.pdbx_strand_id
1 'polypeptide(L)'
;MMQKWLKSLIILYSLISCNTQGNKPTNITNFNSMMLNIKAKTTTNLNIDANEALIFLINILTDNTIANNIKIYTEEKINEFILYLTPQQMNEMTKNIIKVLENTKIIKDNIKILNDDNHMPTHTKISLIKKLNDKLEEEINNYKIAIKIAANHDSFDIAKINIQNIPITKIIEIKDESKSAVDFKNEITLLTNAHIIRDNLDPKIRNALQFIEITLEDTTINTNNTIYTRNKINKFINHLKEQQIKEMVANTVKALEEIENTITNIQMIVHMSQKHHSQKLYDKLEEEINNYKIAIKKAADHDSFDIAKINIQNIPITNITEIKDESKRAVDVQNTITTHLPGPNWQYEDAIFYLKKIFSEGNAYTYDTFNRFILNIHLDKAKYLLTHFTKEFTMINNIVKIVNRIKNTSHKSKLNFVIQQAFKDLQQSMRTAFGNGIPSLDTIKQNFQNVNFHKFEEIKAKVLQIYREENSQIKK
;
A
#
# COMPACT_ATOMS: atom_id res chain seq x y z
N MET A 1 42.74 -24.22 21.38
CA MET A 1 42.63 -23.63 22.74
C MET A 1 43.22 -22.22 22.85
N MET A 2 44.44 -21.97 22.34
CA MET A 2 45.12 -20.66 22.39
C MET A 2 44.35 -19.49 21.71
N GLN A 3 43.66 -19.75 20.59
CA GLN A 3 42.88 -18.73 19.87
C GLN A 3 41.64 -18.19 20.61
N LYS A 4 41.06 -18.97 21.56
CA LYS A 4 39.91 -18.49 22.35
C LYS A 4 40.34 -17.56 23.49
N TRP A 5 41.50 -17.84 24.11
CA TRP A 5 42.12 -16.98 25.13
C TRP A 5 42.61 -15.65 24.56
N LEU A 6 43.13 -15.65 23.33
CA LEU A 6 43.50 -14.41 22.63
C LEU A 6 42.29 -13.48 22.43
N LYS A 7 41.08 -14.02 22.19
CA LYS A 7 39.86 -13.22 22.03
C LYS A 7 39.39 -12.56 23.34
N SER A 8 39.49 -13.25 24.48
CA SER A 8 39.17 -12.64 25.80
C SER A 8 40.18 -11.56 26.20
N LEU A 9 41.47 -11.71 25.86
CA LEU A 9 42.48 -10.65 26.06
C LEU A 9 42.17 -9.39 25.24
N ILE A 10 41.69 -9.52 24.00
CA ILE A 10 41.34 -8.37 23.14
C ILE A 10 40.12 -7.60 23.67
N ILE A 11 39.11 -8.30 24.21
CA ILE A 11 37.94 -7.67 24.85
C ILE A 11 38.37 -6.91 26.11
N LEU A 12 39.25 -7.51 26.92
CA LEU A 12 39.82 -6.90 28.13
C LEU A 12 40.62 -5.62 27.81
N TYR A 13 41.46 -5.62 26.78
CA TYR A 13 42.20 -4.42 26.34
C TYR A 13 41.27 -3.27 25.93
N SER A 14 40.12 -3.58 25.32
CA SER A 14 39.12 -2.57 24.93
C SER A 14 38.30 -1.99 26.09
N LEU A 15 38.32 -2.62 27.27
CA LEU A 15 37.67 -2.16 28.51
C LEU A 15 38.64 -1.44 29.47
N ILE A 16 39.95 -1.66 29.28
CA ILE A 16 41.02 -1.00 30.02
C ILE A 16 41.45 0.31 29.31
N SER A 17 41.32 0.42 27.98
CA SER A 17 41.82 1.57 27.22
C SER A 17 40.89 2.81 27.15
N CYS A 18 39.93 2.99 28.06
CA CYS A 18 39.14 4.23 28.12
C CYS A 18 39.98 5.47 28.50
N ASN A 19 41.26 5.32 28.86
CA ASN A 19 42.14 6.47 29.07
C ASN A 19 42.82 6.90 27.76
N THR A 20 42.19 7.79 27.00
CA THR A 20 42.91 8.59 25.98
C THR A 20 43.73 9.68 26.67
N GLN A 21 44.89 9.31 27.22
CA GLN A 21 46.16 10.06 27.24
C GLN A 21 47.11 9.47 28.28
N GLY A 22 48.32 9.09 27.83
CA GLY A 22 49.51 8.95 28.67
C GLY A 22 49.65 7.66 29.47
N ASN A 23 50.60 6.83 29.04
CA ASN A 23 51.22 5.66 29.72
C ASN A 23 50.60 4.29 29.44
N LYS A 24 51.34 3.48 28.67
CA LYS A 24 51.20 2.03 28.60
C LYS A 24 51.49 1.45 30.00
N PRO A 25 50.63 0.60 30.58
CA PRO A 25 50.95 -0.08 31.84
C PRO A 25 51.95 -1.22 31.58
N THR A 26 53.00 -1.25 32.39
CA THR A 26 54.12 -2.22 32.40
C THR A 26 53.76 -3.57 33.04
N ASN A 27 52.49 -3.86 33.32
CA ASN A 27 52.05 -4.99 34.18
C ASN A 27 51.93 -6.37 33.49
N ILE A 28 52.43 -6.55 32.26
CA ILE A 28 52.28 -7.82 31.51
C ILE A 28 53.08 -8.98 32.16
N THR A 29 54.12 -8.68 32.93
CA THR A 29 55.07 -9.67 33.47
C THR A 29 54.55 -10.44 34.71
N ASN A 30 53.70 -9.82 35.56
CA ASN A 30 53.22 -10.43 36.81
C ASN A 30 51.92 -11.24 36.67
N PHE A 31 51.25 -11.17 35.52
CA PHE A 31 50.05 -11.95 35.25
C PHE A 31 50.32 -13.47 35.22
N ASN A 32 51.55 -13.88 34.87
CA ASN A 32 51.92 -15.28 34.66
C ASN A 32 52.02 -16.10 35.97
N SER A 33 52.36 -15.50 37.12
CA SER A 33 52.45 -16.19 38.42
C SER A 33 51.07 -16.39 39.06
N MET A 34 50.19 -15.37 39.01
CA MET A 34 48.77 -15.50 39.39
C MET A 34 48.03 -16.52 38.51
N MET A 35 48.36 -16.57 37.22
CA MET A 35 47.77 -17.52 36.28
C MET A 35 48.10 -18.98 36.62
N LEU A 36 49.14 -19.28 37.40
CA LEU A 36 49.48 -20.64 37.88
C LEU A 36 48.51 -21.15 38.97
N ASN A 37 48.18 -20.32 39.98
CA ASN A 37 47.23 -20.68 41.03
C ASN A 37 45.77 -20.67 40.51
N ILE A 38 45.44 -19.72 39.63
CA ILE A 38 44.17 -19.72 38.90
C ILE A 38 44.09 -20.97 38.02
N LYS A 39 45.15 -21.33 37.27
CA LYS A 39 45.21 -22.60 36.51
C LYS A 39 44.97 -23.82 37.37
N ALA A 40 45.58 -23.91 38.56
CA ALA A 40 45.44 -25.06 39.46
C ALA A 40 44.00 -25.28 39.96
N LYS A 41 43.22 -24.21 40.20
CA LYS A 41 41.79 -24.30 40.55
C LYS A 41 40.83 -24.33 39.34
N THR A 42 41.22 -23.75 38.21
CA THR A 42 40.40 -23.70 36.97
C THR A 42 40.50 -24.98 36.13
N THR A 43 41.52 -25.83 36.33
CA THR A 43 41.64 -27.12 35.63
C THR A 43 40.49 -28.10 35.91
N THR A 44 39.55 -27.80 36.82
CA THR A 44 38.41 -28.70 37.07
C THR A 44 36.99 -28.12 37.11
N ASN A 45 36.69 -26.82 37.38
CA ASN A 45 35.29 -26.45 37.70
C ASN A 45 34.74 -25.01 37.38
N LEU A 46 35.46 -24.11 36.71
CA LEU A 46 34.95 -22.74 36.39
C LEU A 46 34.59 -22.58 34.90
N ASN A 47 33.45 -21.95 34.59
CA ASN A 47 33.07 -21.66 33.21
C ASN A 47 33.91 -20.51 32.61
N ILE A 48 33.91 -20.37 31.28
CA ILE A 48 34.75 -19.39 30.58
C ILE A 48 34.40 -17.95 30.96
N ASP A 49 33.11 -17.64 31.13
CA ASP A 49 32.64 -16.29 31.44
C ASP A 49 33.02 -15.86 32.86
N ALA A 50 32.97 -16.78 33.82
CA ALA A 50 33.42 -16.57 35.19
C ALA A 50 34.93 -16.33 35.25
N ASN A 51 35.71 -16.97 34.38
CA ASN A 51 37.16 -16.70 34.28
C ASN A 51 37.43 -15.28 33.76
N GLU A 52 36.69 -14.81 32.75
CA GLU A 52 36.83 -13.45 32.23
C GLU A 52 36.40 -12.40 33.27
N ALA A 53 35.30 -12.67 33.98
CA ALA A 53 34.83 -11.82 35.09
C ALA A 53 35.79 -11.81 36.29
N LEU A 54 36.41 -12.94 36.62
CA LEU A 54 37.42 -13.02 37.67
C LEU A 54 38.68 -12.24 37.29
N ILE A 55 39.13 -12.34 36.04
CA ILE A 55 40.24 -11.53 35.52
C ILE A 55 39.91 -10.03 35.63
N PHE A 56 38.70 -9.63 35.23
CA PHE A 56 38.24 -8.25 35.37
C PHE A 56 38.24 -7.78 36.83
N LEU A 57 37.75 -8.62 37.76
CA LEU A 57 37.77 -8.36 39.19
C LEU A 57 39.21 -8.17 39.72
N ILE A 58 40.11 -9.11 39.41
CA ILE A 58 41.51 -9.06 39.86
C ILE A 58 42.18 -7.77 39.38
N ASN A 59 42.00 -7.42 38.11
CA ASN A 59 42.56 -6.19 37.55
C ASN A 59 42.12 -4.98 38.37
N ILE A 60 40.83 -4.87 38.71
CA ILE A 60 40.30 -3.75 39.51
C ILE A 60 40.91 -3.72 40.92
N LEU A 61 41.03 -4.88 41.58
CA LEU A 61 41.54 -4.96 42.94
C LEU A 61 43.05 -4.66 43.05
N THR A 62 43.79 -4.89 41.96
CA THR A 62 45.23 -4.59 41.86
C THR A 62 45.56 -3.21 41.28
N ASP A 63 44.62 -2.58 40.58
CA ASP A 63 44.83 -1.28 39.92
C ASP A 63 44.83 -0.15 40.96
N ASN A 64 45.95 0.55 41.12
CA ASN A 64 46.09 1.62 42.10
C ASN A 64 45.54 2.98 41.63
N THR A 65 45.03 3.09 40.40
CA THR A 65 44.50 4.35 39.83
C THR A 65 43.01 4.54 40.06
N ILE A 66 42.30 3.49 40.48
CA ILE A 66 40.86 3.51 40.76
C ILE A 66 40.68 3.75 42.27
N ALA A 67 39.95 4.80 42.67
CA ALA A 67 39.66 5.08 44.09
C ALA A 67 40.90 5.08 45.01
N ASN A 68 41.79 6.06 44.84
CA ASN A 68 43.13 6.16 45.46
C ASN A 68 43.19 6.06 47.00
N ASN A 69 42.05 6.17 47.70
CA ASN A 69 41.96 6.10 49.15
C ASN A 69 41.54 4.71 49.69
N ILE A 70 41.40 3.70 48.80
CA ILE A 70 41.01 2.34 49.17
C ILE A 70 42.22 1.40 49.08
N LYS A 71 42.40 0.57 50.10
CA LYS A 71 43.52 -0.38 50.20
C LYS A 71 43.55 -1.33 49.00
N ILE A 72 44.67 -1.35 48.27
CA ILE A 72 44.89 -2.28 47.15
C ILE A 72 45.10 -3.70 47.67
N TYR A 73 44.68 -4.68 46.87
CA TYR A 73 45.04 -6.07 47.17
C TYR A 73 46.44 -6.32 46.62
N THR A 74 47.35 -6.77 47.49
CA THR A 74 48.66 -7.29 47.08
C THR A 74 48.45 -8.60 46.32
N GLU A 75 49.47 -9.04 45.58
CA GLU A 75 49.42 -10.32 44.87
C GLU A 75 49.16 -11.50 45.83
N GLU A 76 49.76 -11.44 47.02
CA GLU A 76 49.52 -12.39 48.12
C GLU A 76 48.05 -12.39 48.54
N LYS A 77 47.45 -11.21 48.78
CA LYS A 77 46.05 -11.09 49.18
C LYS A 77 45.08 -11.57 48.09
N ILE A 78 45.39 -11.33 46.81
CA ILE A 78 44.61 -11.90 45.69
C ILE A 78 44.69 -13.43 45.70
N ASN A 79 45.88 -14.00 45.87
CA ASN A 79 46.06 -15.45 45.92
C ASN A 79 45.30 -16.08 47.10
N GLU A 80 45.39 -15.46 48.28
CA GLU A 80 44.61 -15.88 49.47
C GLU A 80 43.11 -15.81 49.21
N PHE A 81 42.63 -14.71 48.62
CA PHE A 81 41.20 -14.54 48.30
C PHE A 81 40.69 -15.62 47.33
N ILE A 82 41.45 -15.93 46.28
CA ILE A 82 41.12 -16.98 45.31
C ILE A 82 41.22 -18.37 45.93
N LEU A 83 42.19 -18.62 46.81
CA LEU A 83 42.35 -19.90 47.51
C LEU A 83 41.27 -20.14 48.56
N TYR A 84 40.78 -19.08 49.21
CA TYR A 84 39.71 -19.14 50.21
C TYR A 84 38.37 -19.59 49.61
N LEU A 85 38.01 -19.09 48.41
CA LEU A 85 36.69 -19.34 47.81
C LEU A 85 36.63 -20.68 47.05
N THR A 86 35.53 -21.42 47.21
CA THR A 86 35.21 -22.57 46.34
C THR A 86 34.83 -22.12 44.93
N PRO A 87 34.93 -22.98 43.89
CA PRO A 87 34.48 -22.66 42.53
C PRO A 87 33.04 -22.15 42.46
N GLN A 88 32.13 -22.75 43.22
CA GLN A 88 30.73 -22.31 43.27
C GLN A 88 30.59 -20.90 43.84
N GLN A 89 31.31 -20.59 44.93
CA GLN A 89 31.30 -19.25 45.53
C GLN A 89 31.91 -18.20 44.59
N MET A 90 32.92 -18.55 43.81
CA MET A 90 33.49 -17.66 42.78
C MET A 90 32.48 -17.38 41.65
N ASN A 91 31.76 -18.40 41.17
CA ASN A 91 30.70 -18.22 40.17
C ASN A 91 29.57 -17.31 40.69
N GLU A 92 29.15 -17.48 41.94
CA GLU A 92 28.13 -16.60 42.56
C GLU A 92 28.61 -15.15 42.66
N MET A 93 29.84 -14.94 43.13
CA MET A 93 30.44 -13.62 43.30
C MET A 93 30.56 -12.86 41.96
N THR A 94 30.99 -13.56 40.91
CA THR A 94 31.25 -12.97 39.58
C THR A 94 29.98 -12.81 38.74
N LYS A 95 28.83 -13.32 39.17
CA LYS A 95 27.59 -13.32 38.40
C LYS A 95 27.16 -11.95 37.87
N ASN A 96 27.24 -10.90 38.70
CA ASN A 96 26.90 -9.54 38.26
C ASN A 96 27.98 -8.94 37.36
N ILE A 97 29.26 -9.27 37.59
CA ILE A 97 30.37 -8.85 36.73
C ILE A 97 30.21 -9.43 35.32
N ILE A 98 29.86 -10.72 35.20
CA ILE A 98 29.54 -11.35 33.92
C ILE A 98 28.47 -10.56 33.18
N LYS A 99 27.34 -10.25 33.83
CA LYS A 99 26.27 -9.45 33.23
C LYS A 99 26.72 -8.05 32.82
N VAL A 100 27.58 -7.40 33.59
CA VAL A 100 28.16 -6.09 33.23
C VAL A 100 28.97 -6.19 31.94
N LEU A 101 29.84 -7.20 31.83
CA LEU A 101 30.66 -7.41 30.64
C LEU A 101 29.80 -7.72 29.40
N GLU A 102 28.80 -8.58 29.53
CA GLU A 102 27.82 -8.90 28.47
C GLU A 102 27.07 -7.65 28.00
N ASN A 103 26.48 -6.89 28.93
CA ASN A 103 25.73 -5.68 28.59
C ASN A 103 26.64 -4.61 27.95
N THR A 104 27.87 -4.47 28.45
CA THR A 104 28.85 -3.53 27.88
C THR A 104 29.18 -3.88 26.43
N LYS A 105 29.33 -5.17 26.14
CA LYS A 105 29.55 -5.64 24.77
C LYS A 105 28.38 -5.30 23.86
N ILE A 106 27.14 -5.58 24.30
CA ILE A 106 25.92 -5.23 23.55
C ILE A 106 25.83 -3.73 23.28
N ILE A 107 26.12 -2.89 24.28
CA ILE A 107 26.12 -1.43 24.12
C ILE A 107 27.15 -0.99 23.08
N LYS A 108 28.39 -1.51 23.15
CA LYS A 108 29.45 -1.20 22.17
C LYS A 108 29.08 -1.63 20.76
N ASP A 109 28.47 -2.81 20.60
CA ASP A 109 27.99 -3.31 19.31
C ASP A 109 26.86 -2.39 18.76
N ASN A 110 25.91 -1.96 19.59
CA ASN A 110 24.88 -1.01 19.21
C ASN A 110 25.45 0.35 18.79
N ILE A 111 26.43 0.88 19.53
CA ILE A 111 27.13 2.13 19.19
C ILE A 111 27.82 2.01 17.82
N LYS A 112 28.43 0.85 17.53
CA LYS A 112 29.04 0.59 16.22
C LYS A 112 27.98 0.59 15.11
N ILE A 113 26.83 -0.05 15.32
CA ILE A 113 25.71 -0.04 14.36
C ILE A 113 25.23 1.38 14.09
N LEU A 114 25.17 2.25 15.10
CA LEU A 114 24.83 3.66 14.93
C LEU A 114 25.90 4.40 14.12
N ASN A 115 27.18 4.07 14.29
CA ASN A 115 28.29 4.73 13.61
C ASN A 115 28.42 4.39 12.12
N ASP A 116 27.97 3.21 11.70
CA ASP A 116 28.11 2.76 10.30
C ASP A 116 27.05 3.34 9.34
N ASP A 117 26.16 4.23 9.82
CA ASP A 117 25.02 4.74 9.03
C ASP A 117 25.20 6.15 8.46
N ASN A 118 24.74 6.36 7.23
CA ASN A 118 24.73 7.65 6.54
C ASN A 118 23.34 8.30 6.44
N HIS A 119 22.27 7.62 6.87
CA HIS A 119 20.89 8.12 6.74
C HIS A 119 20.44 9.00 7.92
N MET A 120 21.09 8.90 9.08
CA MET A 120 20.83 9.76 10.23
C MET A 120 21.62 11.08 10.12
N PRO A 121 21.03 12.25 10.46
CA PRO A 121 21.75 13.52 10.43
C PRO A 121 23.03 13.46 11.26
N THR A 122 24.16 13.87 10.66
CA THR A 122 25.51 13.72 11.24
C THR A 122 25.62 14.29 12.65
N HIS A 123 25.05 15.49 12.89
CA HIS A 123 25.11 16.14 14.21
C HIS A 123 24.33 15.35 15.28
N THR A 124 23.15 14.83 14.95
CA THR A 124 22.31 14.03 15.85
C THR A 124 23.00 12.70 16.18
N LYS A 125 23.56 12.04 15.16
CA LYS A 125 24.33 10.80 15.29
C LYS A 125 25.54 10.97 16.21
N ILE A 126 26.37 11.98 15.98
CA ILE A 126 27.57 12.26 16.79
C ILE A 126 27.18 12.55 18.24
N SER A 127 26.16 13.38 18.45
CA SER A 127 25.69 13.73 19.81
C SER A 127 25.20 12.50 20.58
N LEU A 128 24.41 11.64 19.94
CA LEU A 128 23.87 10.42 20.56
C LEU A 128 24.96 9.40 20.89
N ILE A 129 25.88 9.14 19.95
CA ILE A 129 27.00 8.22 20.15
C ILE A 129 27.89 8.70 21.29
N LYS A 130 28.23 9.99 21.31
CA LYS A 130 29.03 10.59 22.38
C LYS A 130 28.35 10.41 23.73
N LYS A 131 27.05 10.75 23.83
CA LYS A 131 26.28 10.61 25.07
C LYS A 131 26.24 9.15 25.59
N LEU A 132 26.08 8.17 24.71
CA LEU A 132 26.08 6.75 25.10
C LEU A 132 27.46 6.27 25.55
N ASN A 133 28.53 6.69 24.87
CA ASN A 133 29.90 6.38 25.28
C ASN A 133 30.23 7.00 26.64
N ASP A 134 29.95 8.29 26.82
CA ASP A 134 30.24 9.02 28.06
C ASP A 134 29.51 8.37 29.25
N LYS A 135 28.20 8.05 29.10
CA LYS A 135 27.41 7.34 30.12
C LYS A 135 27.96 5.95 30.44
N LEU A 136 28.33 5.19 29.41
CA LEU A 136 28.88 3.84 29.61
C LEU A 136 30.22 3.89 30.35
N GLU A 137 31.11 4.80 29.95
CA GLU A 137 32.42 4.98 30.57
C GLU A 137 32.30 5.40 32.04
N GLU A 138 31.45 6.39 32.31
CA GLU A 138 31.15 6.86 33.67
C GLU A 138 30.64 5.71 34.55
N GLU A 139 29.65 4.97 34.06
CA GLU A 139 29.02 3.92 34.87
C GLU A 139 29.91 2.69 35.06
N ILE A 140 30.74 2.35 34.06
CA ILE A 140 31.78 1.30 34.23
C ILE A 140 32.81 1.74 35.27
N ASN A 141 33.21 3.01 35.28
CA ASN A 141 34.12 3.52 36.29
C ASN A 141 33.48 3.48 37.70
N ASN A 142 32.21 3.89 37.82
CA ASN A 142 31.45 3.77 39.06
C ASN A 142 31.38 2.32 39.56
N TYR A 143 31.14 1.36 38.65
CA TYR A 143 31.11 -0.06 39.00
C TYR A 143 32.47 -0.58 39.47
N LYS A 144 33.58 -0.15 38.83
CA LYS A 144 34.95 -0.45 39.28
C LYS A 144 35.22 0.08 40.70
N ILE A 145 34.79 1.30 40.99
CA ILE A 145 34.90 1.90 42.33
C ILE A 145 34.08 1.11 43.35
N ALA A 146 32.84 0.73 43.00
CA ALA A 146 31.97 -0.06 43.87
C ALA A 146 32.58 -1.43 44.20
N ILE A 147 33.23 -2.09 43.23
CA ILE A 147 33.98 -3.34 43.46
C ILE A 147 35.07 -3.15 44.51
N LYS A 148 35.85 -2.06 44.41
CA LYS A 148 36.90 -1.77 45.40
C LYS A 148 36.33 -1.54 46.79
N ILE A 149 35.26 -0.76 46.91
CA ILE A 149 34.59 -0.52 48.19
C ILE A 149 34.07 -1.83 48.78
N ALA A 150 33.38 -2.63 47.96
CA ALA A 150 32.82 -3.92 48.35
C ALA A 150 33.89 -4.93 48.80
N ALA A 151 35.09 -4.88 48.20
CA ALA A 151 36.20 -5.74 48.56
C ALA A 151 37.01 -5.23 49.77
N ASN A 152 36.81 -4.00 50.23
CA ASN A 152 37.59 -3.40 51.32
C ASN A 152 37.07 -3.82 52.70
N HIS A 153 37.12 -5.12 52.97
CA HIS A 153 36.78 -5.71 54.25
C HIS A 153 37.84 -6.73 54.68
N ASP A 154 37.95 -6.95 55.98
CA ASP A 154 38.89 -7.92 56.56
C ASP A 154 38.44 -9.37 56.35
N SER A 155 37.12 -9.59 56.15
CA SER A 155 36.55 -10.91 55.85
C SER A 155 36.30 -11.10 54.36
N PHE A 156 36.85 -12.19 53.81
CA PHE A 156 36.60 -12.59 52.43
C PHE A 156 35.15 -13.01 52.15
N ASP A 157 34.43 -13.53 53.15
CA ASP A 157 33.00 -13.83 52.99
C ASP A 157 32.16 -12.57 52.84
N ILE A 158 32.45 -11.52 53.63
CA ILE A 158 31.80 -10.22 53.52
C ILE A 158 32.12 -9.58 52.16
N ALA A 159 33.39 -9.61 51.75
CA ALA A 159 33.82 -9.09 50.45
C ALA A 159 33.10 -9.80 49.28
N LYS A 160 33.01 -11.14 49.33
CA LYS A 160 32.30 -11.96 48.34
C LYS A 160 30.83 -11.53 48.22
N ILE A 161 30.12 -11.44 49.36
CA ILE A 161 28.70 -11.06 49.40
C ILE A 161 28.50 -9.64 48.87
N ASN A 162 29.36 -8.70 49.26
CA ASN A 162 29.24 -7.31 48.84
C ASN A 162 29.50 -7.16 47.34
N ILE A 163 30.53 -7.82 46.78
CA ILE A 163 30.81 -7.82 45.33
C ILE A 163 29.65 -8.42 44.56
N GLN A 164 29.12 -9.55 45.03
CA GLN A 164 27.96 -10.21 44.43
C GLN A 164 26.74 -9.29 44.34
N ASN A 165 26.55 -8.42 45.34
CA ASN A 165 25.36 -7.58 45.48
C ASN A 165 25.49 -6.18 44.88
N ILE A 166 26.60 -5.85 44.21
CA ILE A 166 26.74 -4.55 43.55
C ILE A 166 25.64 -4.41 42.48
N PRO A 167 24.82 -3.34 42.52
CA PRO A 167 23.74 -3.14 41.57
C PRO A 167 24.29 -2.86 40.17
N ILE A 168 23.57 -3.34 39.15
CA ILE A 168 23.91 -3.17 37.73
C ILE A 168 22.79 -2.49 36.94
N THR A 169 21.82 -1.89 37.64
CA THR A 169 20.58 -1.32 37.06
C THR A 169 20.88 -0.26 36.00
N LYS A 170 21.79 0.68 36.29
CA LYS A 170 22.19 1.72 35.34
C LYS A 170 22.84 1.18 34.08
N ILE A 171 23.64 0.12 34.16
CA ILE A 171 24.25 -0.53 32.98
C ILE A 171 23.17 -1.20 32.12
N ILE A 172 22.13 -1.78 32.74
CA ILE A 172 20.97 -2.32 32.03
C ILE A 172 20.18 -1.20 31.35
N GLU A 173 19.95 -0.07 32.04
CA GLU A 173 19.27 1.10 31.47
C GLU A 173 20.00 1.65 30.23
N ILE A 174 21.34 1.77 30.29
CA ILE A 174 22.15 2.21 29.13
C ILE A 174 22.05 1.21 27.98
N LYS A 175 22.01 -0.10 28.27
CA LYS A 175 21.79 -1.13 27.24
C LYS A 175 20.44 -0.94 26.55
N ASP A 176 19.38 -0.74 27.31
CA ASP A 176 18.04 -0.55 26.74
C ASP A 176 17.92 0.78 25.97
N GLU A 177 18.57 1.85 26.43
CA GLU A 177 18.71 3.12 25.69
C GLU A 177 19.46 2.93 24.37
N SER A 178 20.57 2.18 24.38
CA SER A 178 21.36 1.89 23.18
C SER A 178 20.57 1.06 22.15
N LYS A 179 19.74 0.12 22.62
CA LYS A 179 18.87 -0.70 21.76
C LYS A 179 17.77 0.15 21.13
N SER A 180 17.12 1.00 21.93
CA SER A 180 16.09 1.93 21.45
C SER A 180 16.65 2.89 20.40
N ALA A 181 17.89 3.37 20.57
CA ALA A 181 18.57 4.19 19.58
C ALA A 181 18.77 3.46 18.23
N VAL A 182 19.18 2.18 18.26
CA VAL A 182 19.33 1.36 17.06
C VAL A 182 17.99 1.12 16.37
N ASP A 183 16.92 0.88 17.14
CA ASP A 183 15.58 0.67 16.58
C ASP A 183 15.04 1.94 15.91
N PHE A 184 15.23 3.10 16.54
CA PHE A 184 14.90 4.41 15.95
C PHE A 184 15.67 4.68 14.65
N LYS A 185 16.98 4.37 14.64
CA LYS A 185 17.80 4.46 13.43
C LYS A 185 17.23 3.57 12.32
N ASN A 186 16.93 2.30 12.61
CA ASN A 186 16.39 1.37 11.61
C ASN A 186 15.06 1.86 11.03
N GLU A 187 14.22 2.51 11.83
CA GLU A 187 12.99 3.16 11.36
C GLU A 187 13.27 4.34 10.42
N ILE A 188 14.22 5.21 10.77
CA ILE A 188 14.67 6.31 9.87
C ILE A 188 15.19 5.75 8.56
N THR A 189 16.06 4.73 8.59
CA THR A 189 16.61 4.12 7.38
C THR A 189 15.50 3.53 6.50
N LEU A 190 14.53 2.84 7.10
CA LEU A 190 13.37 2.30 6.40
C LEU A 190 12.58 3.40 5.69
N LEU A 191 12.26 4.49 6.40
CA LEU A 191 11.51 5.62 5.85
C LEU A 191 12.27 6.31 4.71
N THR A 192 13.56 6.59 4.94
CA THR A 192 14.44 7.31 4.01
C THR A 192 14.61 6.52 2.71
N ASN A 193 14.90 5.22 2.79
CA ASN A 193 15.07 4.39 1.61
C ASN A 193 13.78 4.30 0.79
N ALA A 194 12.63 4.13 1.45
CA ALA A 194 11.36 4.07 0.75
C ALA A 194 11.01 5.41 0.09
N HIS A 195 11.42 6.53 0.69
CA HIS A 195 11.25 7.86 0.09
C HIS A 195 12.15 8.05 -1.14
N ILE A 196 13.44 7.73 -1.03
CA ILE A 196 14.40 7.80 -2.16
C ILE A 196 13.92 6.94 -3.32
N ILE A 197 13.44 5.72 -3.06
CA ILE A 197 12.91 4.84 -4.11
C ILE A 197 11.75 5.53 -4.83
N ARG A 198 10.77 6.10 -4.10
CA ARG A 198 9.63 6.82 -4.72
C ARG A 198 10.09 8.00 -5.57
N ASP A 199 11.06 8.76 -5.10
CA ASP A 199 11.56 9.95 -5.78
C ASP A 199 12.36 9.63 -7.04
N ASN A 200 12.95 8.43 -7.13
CA ASN A 200 13.64 7.95 -8.31
C ASN A 200 12.70 7.36 -9.38
N LEU A 201 11.44 7.05 -9.05
CA LEU A 201 10.46 6.58 -10.03
C LEU A 201 10.02 7.74 -10.94
N ASP A 202 9.85 7.45 -12.22
CA ASP A 202 9.24 8.39 -13.15
C ASP A 202 7.80 8.74 -12.72
N PRO A 203 7.25 9.90 -13.16
CA PRO A 203 5.96 10.37 -12.69
C PRO A 203 4.80 9.39 -12.89
N LYS A 204 4.77 8.65 -14.02
CA LYS A 204 3.67 7.70 -14.30
C LYS A 204 3.72 6.52 -13.34
N ILE A 205 4.91 5.94 -13.14
CA ILE A 205 5.12 4.83 -12.22
C ILE A 205 4.87 5.26 -10.77
N ARG A 206 5.31 6.47 -10.39
CA ARG A 206 5.06 7.05 -9.07
C ARG A 206 3.57 7.23 -8.79
N ASN A 207 2.80 7.75 -9.74
CA ASN A 207 1.36 7.93 -9.60
C ASN A 207 0.63 6.58 -9.46
N ALA A 208 1.02 5.58 -10.26
CA ALA A 208 0.46 4.23 -10.15
C ALA A 208 0.80 3.58 -8.79
N LEU A 209 2.02 3.78 -8.30
CA LEU A 209 2.40 3.33 -6.97
C LEU A 209 1.59 4.04 -5.89
N GLN A 210 1.43 5.36 -5.98
CA GLN A 210 0.64 6.14 -5.02
C GLN A 210 -0.83 5.70 -5.00
N PHE A 211 -1.41 5.39 -6.16
CA PHE A 211 -2.76 4.83 -6.25
C PHE A 211 -2.87 3.50 -5.47
N ILE A 212 -1.89 2.61 -5.60
CA ILE A 212 -1.82 1.36 -4.85
C ILE A 212 -1.64 1.63 -3.35
N GLU A 213 -0.71 2.51 -2.95
CA GLU A 213 -0.46 2.83 -1.54
C GLU A 213 -1.73 3.35 -0.86
N ILE A 214 -2.40 4.34 -1.45
CA ILE A 214 -3.65 4.90 -0.92
C ILE A 214 -4.73 3.81 -0.82
N THR A 215 -4.83 2.94 -1.83
CA THR A 215 -5.80 1.84 -1.84
C THR A 215 -5.55 0.82 -0.72
N LEU A 216 -4.28 0.54 -0.41
CA LEU A 216 -3.89 -0.40 0.64
C LEU A 216 -4.07 0.20 2.05
N GLU A 217 -3.89 1.52 2.19
CA GLU A 217 -4.13 2.26 3.44
C GLU A 217 -5.63 2.51 3.71
N ASP A 218 -6.47 2.52 2.67
CA ASP A 218 -7.90 2.80 2.79
C ASP A 218 -8.63 1.75 3.63
N THR A 219 -9.16 2.17 4.79
CA THR A 219 -9.87 1.31 5.73
C THR A 219 -11.35 1.15 5.42
N THR A 220 -11.89 1.90 4.47
CA THR A 220 -13.32 1.90 4.11
C THR A 220 -13.68 0.86 3.04
N ILE A 221 -12.70 0.43 2.25
CA ILE A 221 -12.88 -0.53 1.16
C ILE A 221 -12.46 -1.93 1.62
N ASN A 222 -13.32 -2.94 1.45
CA ASN A 222 -13.03 -4.36 1.71
C ASN A 222 -12.37 -4.61 3.09
N THR A 223 -13.17 -4.44 4.15
CA THR A 223 -12.75 -4.40 5.57
C THR A 223 -12.19 -5.70 6.14
N ASN A 224 -12.32 -6.83 5.42
CA ASN A 224 -11.90 -8.15 5.91
C ASN A 224 -10.44 -8.49 5.57
N ASN A 225 -9.78 -7.66 4.75
CA ASN A 225 -8.40 -7.88 4.30
C ASN A 225 -7.39 -7.15 5.19
N THR A 226 -6.12 -7.57 5.13
CA THR A 226 -5.04 -6.92 5.88
C THR A 226 -4.98 -5.42 5.61
N ILE A 227 -5.06 -4.62 6.67
CA ILE A 227 -4.83 -3.18 6.61
C ILE A 227 -3.33 -2.94 6.53
N TYR A 228 -2.87 -2.29 5.47
CA TYR A 228 -1.47 -1.92 5.32
C TYR A 228 -1.20 -0.64 6.09
N THR A 229 -0.46 -0.75 7.19
CA THR A 229 0.10 0.43 7.86
C THR A 229 1.19 1.06 7.00
N ARG A 230 1.46 2.35 7.22
CA ARG A 230 2.57 3.05 6.54
C ARG A 230 3.91 2.33 6.66
N ASN A 231 4.17 1.74 7.84
CA ASN A 231 5.36 0.93 8.08
C ASN A 231 5.39 -0.34 7.19
N LYS A 232 4.27 -1.07 7.09
CA LYS A 232 4.18 -2.25 6.19
C LYS A 232 4.41 -1.86 4.73
N ILE A 233 3.87 -0.72 4.30
CA ILE A 233 4.11 -0.19 2.94
C ILE A 233 5.59 0.13 2.73
N ASN A 234 6.23 0.85 3.64
CA ASN A 234 7.67 1.17 3.47
C ASN A 234 8.54 -0.09 3.46
N LYS A 235 8.20 -1.12 4.25
CA LYS A 235 8.83 -2.44 4.17
C LYS A 235 8.62 -3.08 2.80
N PHE A 236 7.41 -3.00 2.26
CA PHE A 236 7.10 -3.51 0.93
C PHE A 236 7.90 -2.81 -0.18
N ILE A 237 7.95 -1.48 -0.17
CA ILE A 237 8.74 -0.67 -1.12
C ILE A 237 10.23 -1.02 -1.04
N ASN A 238 10.79 -1.07 0.17
CA ASN A 238 12.22 -1.37 0.36
C ASN A 238 12.56 -2.81 -0.06
N HIS A 239 11.66 -3.76 0.18
CA HIS A 239 11.82 -5.15 -0.25
C HIS A 239 11.89 -5.26 -1.77
N LEU A 240 10.94 -4.65 -2.47
CA LEU A 240 10.86 -4.73 -3.93
C LEU A 240 11.97 -3.95 -4.62
N LYS A 241 12.35 -2.79 -4.08
CA LYS A 241 13.23 -1.83 -4.76
C LYS A 241 12.65 -1.34 -6.08
N GLU A 242 13.36 -0.43 -6.73
CA GLU A 242 12.86 0.30 -7.89
C GLU A 242 12.39 -0.62 -9.04
N GLN A 243 13.21 -1.58 -9.47
CA GLN A 243 12.91 -2.39 -10.66
C GLN A 243 11.67 -3.26 -10.48
N GLN A 244 11.48 -3.91 -9.33
CA GLN A 244 10.31 -4.75 -9.11
C GLN A 244 9.05 -3.92 -8.92
N ILE A 245 9.15 -2.69 -8.42
CA ILE A 245 8.01 -1.75 -8.39
C ILE A 245 7.57 -1.42 -9.82
N LYS A 246 8.51 -1.12 -10.74
CA LYS A 246 8.17 -0.84 -12.15
C LYS A 246 7.38 -1.97 -12.79
N GLU A 247 7.79 -3.21 -12.55
CA GLU A 247 7.07 -4.39 -13.03
C GLU A 247 5.69 -4.54 -12.36
N MET A 248 5.63 -4.38 -11.04
CA MET A 248 4.40 -4.51 -10.26
C MET A 248 3.31 -3.56 -10.75
N VAL A 249 3.66 -2.30 -10.99
CA VAL A 249 2.66 -1.27 -11.29
C VAL A 249 2.33 -1.15 -12.77
N ALA A 250 2.94 -1.95 -13.66
CA ALA A 250 2.81 -1.81 -15.11
C ALA A 250 1.34 -1.87 -15.59
N ASN A 251 0.54 -2.79 -15.04
CA ASN A 251 -0.89 -2.87 -15.38
C ASN A 251 -1.70 -1.73 -14.75
N THR A 252 -1.35 -1.27 -13.54
CA THR A 252 -1.98 -0.09 -12.92
C THR A 252 -1.67 1.19 -13.70
N VAL A 253 -0.47 1.36 -14.24
CA VAL A 253 -0.15 2.49 -15.13
C VAL A 253 -1.10 2.51 -16.33
N LYS A 254 -1.28 1.36 -16.99
CA LYS A 254 -2.22 1.23 -18.11
C LYS A 254 -3.66 1.49 -17.68
N ALA A 255 -4.09 0.96 -16.53
CA ALA A 255 -5.42 1.20 -16.00
C ALA A 255 -5.71 2.70 -15.81
N LEU A 256 -4.77 3.43 -15.21
CA LEU A 256 -4.91 4.87 -14.97
C LEU A 256 -4.97 5.69 -16.27
N GLU A 257 -4.15 5.32 -17.27
CA GLU A 257 -4.19 5.94 -18.60
C GLU A 257 -5.54 5.70 -19.29
N GLU A 258 -6.07 4.48 -19.22
CA GLU A 258 -7.37 4.13 -19.79
C GLU A 258 -8.53 4.84 -19.05
N ILE A 259 -8.44 5.00 -17.73
CA ILE A 259 -9.38 5.79 -16.92
C ILE A 259 -9.38 7.26 -17.37
N GLU A 260 -8.20 7.88 -17.50
CA GLU A 260 -8.07 9.28 -17.94
C GLU A 260 -8.67 9.48 -19.34
N ASN A 261 -8.31 8.60 -20.29
CA ASN A 261 -8.87 8.60 -21.64
C ASN A 261 -10.41 8.46 -21.63
N THR A 262 -10.94 7.60 -20.77
CA THR A 262 -12.38 7.40 -20.62
C THR A 262 -13.06 8.66 -20.09
N ILE A 263 -12.49 9.31 -19.07
CA ILE A 263 -13.02 10.58 -18.52
C ILE A 263 -13.04 11.66 -19.61
N THR A 264 -11.95 11.81 -20.37
CA THR A 264 -11.90 12.75 -21.49
C THR A 264 -12.99 12.44 -22.53
N ASN A 265 -13.14 11.17 -22.92
CA ASN A 265 -14.19 10.77 -23.87
C ASN A 265 -15.59 11.09 -23.32
N ILE A 266 -15.88 10.77 -22.06
CA ILE A 266 -17.18 11.06 -21.43
C ILE A 266 -17.47 12.56 -21.44
N GLN A 267 -16.47 13.41 -21.13
CA GLN A 267 -16.61 14.86 -21.16
C GLN A 267 -16.89 15.42 -22.55
N MET A 268 -16.41 14.76 -23.60
CA MET A 268 -16.69 15.14 -24.99
C MET A 268 -18.13 14.81 -25.44
N ILE A 269 -18.86 13.96 -24.71
CA ILE A 269 -20.24 13.59 -25.04
C ILE A 269 -21.20 14.69 -24.58
N VAL A 270 -21.47 15.66 -25.47
CA VAL A 270 -22.24 16.88 -25.17
C VAL A 270 -23.64 16.90 -25.79
N HIS A 271 -23.93 16.01 -26.74
CA HIS A 271 -25.23 16.01 -27.41
C HIS A 271 -26.35 15.46 -26.50
N MET A 272 -27.50 16.16 -26.47
CA MET A 272 -28.62 15.85 -25.57
C MET A 272 -29.10 14.39 -25.69
N SER A 273 -29.11 13.84 -26.91
CA SER A 273 -29.50 12.45 -27.20
C SER A 273 -28.56 11.37 -26.63
N GLN A 274 -27.35 11.76 -26.19
CA GLN A 274 -26.33 10.91 -25.59
C GLN A 274 -26.03 11.29 -24.12
N LYS A 275 -26.64 12.32 -23.56
CA LYS A 275 -26.37 12.79 -22.19
C LYS A 275 -26.63 11.74 -21.10
N HIS A 276 -27.65 10.91 -21.27
CA HIS A 276 -27.88 9.78 -20.36
C HIS A 276 -26.84 8.67 -20.50
N HIS A 277 -26.21 8.55 -21.67
CA HIS A 277 -25.13 7.59 -21.88
C HIS A 277 -23.86 8.03 -21.15
N SER A 278 -23.51 9.33 -21.21
CA SER A 278 -22.33 9.84 -20.51
C SER A 278 -22.44 9.66 -19.00
N GLN A 279 -23.62 9.91 -18.40
CA GLN A 279 -23.85 9.61 -16.98
C GLN A 279 -23.67 8.12 -16.69
N LYS A 280 -24.29 7.23 -17.48
CA LYS A 280 -24.18 5.78 -17.29
C LYS A 280 -22.74 5.29 -17.43
N LEU A 281 -21.94 5.88 -18.32
CA LEU A 281 -20.52 5.57 -18.46
C LEU A 281 -19.71 6.03 -17.25
N TYR A 282 -20.03 7.20 -16.69
CA TYR A 282 -19.40 7.70 -15.47
C TYR A 282 -19.66 6.76 -14.30
N ASP A 283 -20.93 6.38 -14.08
CA ASP A 283 -21.32 5.47 -12.99
C ASP A 283 -20.62 4.10 -13.13
N LYS A 284 -20.59 3.54 -14.36
CA LYS A 284 -19.86 2.29 -14.66
C LYS A 284 -18.36 2.41 -14.39
N LEU A 285 -17.74 3.52 -14.78
CA LEU A 285 -16.31 3.76 -14.58
C LEU A 285 -15.98 3.88 -13.09
N GLU A 286 -16.79 4.61 -12.33
CA GLU A 286 -16.64 4.75 -10.88
C GLU A 286 -16.74 3.38 -10.17
N GLU A 287 -17.74 2.58 -10.53
CA GLU A 287 -17.91 1.22 -10.03
C GLU A 287 -16.68 0.35 -10.34
N GLU A 288 -16.18 0.38 -11.59
CA GLU A 288 -15.05 -0.45 -11.99
C GLU A 288 -13.72 0.01 -11.38
N ILE A 289 -13.52 1.32 -11.16
CA ILE A 289 -12.38 1.82 -10.39
C ILE A 289 -12.41 1.27 -8.96
N ASN A 290 -13.59 1.22 -8.34
CA ASN A 290 -13.73 0.64 -7.01
C ASN A 290 -13.48 -0.87 -7.01
N ASN A 291 -13.97 -1.60 -8.02
CA ASN A 291 -13.67 -3.02 -8.20
C ASN A 291 -12.16 -3.27 -8.34
N TYR A 292 -11.46 -2.43 -9.11
CA TYR A 292 -10.01 -2.51 -9.28
C TYR A 292 -9.27 -2.27 -7.95
N LYS A 293 -9.72 -1.29 -7.14
CA LYS A 293 -9.19 -1.06 -5.78
C LYS A 293 -9.38 -2.28 -4.87
N ILE A 294 -10.57 -2.90 -4.91
CA ILE A 294 -10.88 -4.12 -4.15
C ILE A 294 -9.94 -5.26 -4.59
N ALA A 295 -9.69 -5.40 -5.89
CA ALA A 295 -8.79 -6.41 -6.44
C ALA A 295 -7.35 -6.20 -5.95
N ILE A 296 -6.86 -4.96 -5.88
CA ILE A 296 -5.54 -4.63 -5.30
C ILE A 296 -5.46 -5.08 -3.85
N LYS A 297 -6.47 -4.78 -3.02
CA LYS A 297 -6.47 -5.21 -1.61
C LYS A 297 -6.43 -6.73 -1.46
N LYS A 298 -7.20 -7.45 -2.28
CA LYS A 298 -7.19 -8.92 -2.29
C LYS A 298 -5.84 -9.47 -2.74
N ALA A 299 -5.28 -8.91 -3.80
CA ALA A 299 -3.99 -9.32 -4.33
C ALA A 299 -2.83 -9.09 -3.35
N ALA A 300 -2.93 -8.04 -2.52
CA ALA A 300 -1.93 -7.72 -1.51
C ALA A 300 -2.10 -8.50 -0.19
N ASP A 301 -3.19 -9.24 0.00
CA ASP A 301 -3.52 -9.89 1.27
C ASP A 301 -2.77 -11.22 1.48
N HIS A 302 -1.44 -11.12 1.52
CA HIS A 302 -0.52 -12.23 1.70
C HIS A 302 0.65 -11.84 2.61
N ASP A 303 1.21 -12.84 3.29
CA ASP A 303 2.38 -12.64 4.16
C ASP A 303 3.65 -12.33 3.37
N SER A 304 3.77 -12.88 2.15
CA SER A 304 4.92 -12.66 1.28
C SER A 304 4.71 -11.46 0.35
N PHE A 305 5.67 -10.54 0.39
CA PHE A 305 5.72 -9.40 -0.51
C PHE A 305 5.92 -9.79 -1.97
N ASP A 306 6.67 -10.86 -2.26
CA ASP A 306 6.86 -11.30 -3.65
C ASP A 306 5.54 -11.84 -4.25
N ILE A 307 4.75 -12.55 -3.44
CA ILE A 307 3.42 -13.04 -3.84
C ILE A 307 2.48 -11.86 -4.05
N ALA A 308 2.43 -10.91 -3.11
CA ALA A 308 1.63 -9.70 -3.24
C ALA A 308 1.99 -8.91 -4.51
N LYS A 309 3.29 -8.76 -4.81
CA LYS A 309 3.77 -8.10 -6.03
C LYS A 309 3.26 -8.79 -7.28
N ILE A 310 3.42 -10.11 -7.39
CA ILE A 310 2.99 -10.87 -8.57
C ILE A 310 1.47 -10.77 -8.74
N ASN A 311 0.71 -10.87 -7.66
CA ASN A 311 -0.74 -10.81 -7.73
C ASN A 311 -1.23 -9.42 -8.15
N ILE A 312 -0.66 -8.34 -7.61
CA ILE A 312 -0.98 -6.96 -8.02
C ILE A 312 -0.63 -6.74 -9.49
N GLN A 313 0.54 -7.22 -9.91
CA GLN A 313 0.99 -7.12 -11.30
C GLN A 313 -0.02 -7.75 -12.27
N ASN A 314 -0.66 -8.85 -11.88
CA ASN A 314 -1.53 -9.64 -12.74
C ASN A 314 -3.02 -9.26 -12.67
N ILE A 315 -3.39 -8.17 -12.00
CA ILE A 315 -4.79 -7.73 -11.97
C ILE A 315 -5.23 -7.34 -13.39
N PRO A 316 -6.31 -7.95 -13.92
CA PRO A 316 -6.79 -7.63 -15.26
C PRO A 316 -7.43 -6.24 -15.30
N ILE A 317 -7.28 -5.56 -16.44
CA ILE A 317 -7.87 -4.24 -16.70
C ILE A 317 -8.95 -4.29 -17.80
N THR A 318 -9.39 -5.50 -18.19
CA THR A 318 -10.28 -5.74 -19.34
C THR A 318 -11.55 -4.89 -19.29
N ASN A 319 -12.22 -4.84 -18.14
CA ASN A 319 -13.46 -4.07 -17.98
C ASN A 319 -13.22 -2.56 -18.14
N ILE A 320 -12.11 -2.04 -17.61
CA ILE A 320 -11.73 -0.62 -17.78
C ILE A 320 -11.50 -0.32 -19.27
N THR A 321 -10.79 -1.20 -19.98
CA THR A 321 -10.57 -1.07 -21.43
C THR A 321 -11.88 -1.15 -22.22
N GLU A 322 -12.81 -2.04 -21.86
CA GLU A 322 -14.12 -2.13 -22.50
C GLU A 322 -14.95 -0.84 -22.35
N ILE A 323 -14.94 -0.24 -21.15
CA ILE A 323 -15.60 1.05 -20.88
C ILE A 323 -14.92 2.17 -21.68
N LYS A 324 -13.58 2.19 -21.77
CA LYS A 324 -12.85 3.13 -22.63
C LYS A 324 -13.30 3.01 -24.08
N ASP A 325 -13.34 1.80 -24.61
CA ASP A 325 -13.74 1.57 -26.00
C ASP A 325 -15.23 1.94 -26.24
N GLU A 326 -16.13 1.69 -25.28
CA GLU A 326 -17.54 2.14 -25.32
C GLU A 326 -17.65 3.67 -25.35
N SER A 327 -16.88 4.36 -24.50
CA SER A 327 -16.84 5.83 -24.45
C SER A 327 -16.30 6.43 -25.76
N LYS A 328 -15.25 5.84 -26.34
CA LYS A 328 -14.67 6.28 -27.61
C LYS A 328 -15.67 6.13 -28.75
N ARG A 329 -16.37 4.99 -28.83
CA ARG A 329 -17.43 4.77 -29.83
C ARG A 329 -18.55 5.80 -29.71
N ALA A 330 -18.91 6.21 -28.49
CA ALA A 330 -19.92 7.25 -28.29
C ALA A 330 -19.48 8.62 -28.85
N VAL A 331 -18.21 9.00 -28.62
CA VAL A 331 -17.61 10.20 -29.21
C VAL A 331 -17.58 10.10 -30.74
N ASP A 332 -17.24 8.94 -31.28
CA ASP A 332 -17.18 8.75 -32.74
C ASP A 332 -18.54 8.87 -33.41
N VAL A 333 -19.61 8.34 -32.80
CA VAL A 333 -20.99 8.55 -33.28
C VAL A 333 -21.37 10.02 -33.22
N GLN A 334 -20.99 10.72 -32.16
CA GLN A 334 -21.27 12.14 -32.03
C GLN A 334 -20.60 12.94 -33.15
N ASN A 335 -19.27 12.80 -33.29
CA ASN A 335 -18.46 13.56 -34.23
C ASN A 335 -18.76 13.22 -35.68
N THR A 336 -18.97 11.93 -35.96
CA THR A 336 -19.16 11.47 -37.35
C THR A 336 -20.59 11.70 -37.80
N ILE A 337 -21.59 11.50 -36.95
CA ILE A 337 -22.98 11.40 -37.41
C ILE A 337 -23.79 12.56 -36.89
N THR A 338 -23.83 12.78 -35.58
CA THR A 338 -24.69 13.82 -35.00
C THR A 338 -24.30 15.24 -35.46
N THR A 339 -23.00 15.51 -35.60
CA THR A 339 -22.49 16.80 -36.13
C THR A 339 -22.86 17.06 -37.60
N HIS A 340 -23.13 16.01 -38.39
CA HIS A 340 -23.41 16.11 -39.83
C HIS A 340 -24.91 16.04 -40.16
N LEU A 341 -25.77 16.02 -39.13
CA LEU A 341 -27.23 16.05 -39.29
C LEU A 341 -27.72 17.48 -39.54
N PRO A 342 -28.70 17.68 -40.45
CA PRO A 342 -29.21 19.00 -40.81
C PRO A 342 -30.15 19.61 -39.76
N GLY A 343 -29.71 20.61 -39.02
CA GLY A 343 -30.52 21.35 -38.04
C GLY A 343 -30.22 20.96 -36.59
N PRO A 344 -31.00 21.42 -35.61
CA PRO A 344 -30.63 21.29 -34.21
C PRO A 344 -30.81 19.87 -33.68
N ASN A 345 -29.87 19.40 -32.85
CA ASN A 345 -29.80 18.02 -32.35
C ASN A 345 -31.09 17.49 -31.70
N TRP A 346 -31.83 18.36 -30.99
CA TRP A 346 -33.06 17.98 -30.27
C TRP A 346 -34.15 17.45 -31.20
N GLN A 347 -34.12 17.81 -32.49
CA GLN A 347 -35.11 17.33 -33.45
C GLN A 347 -34.99 15.82 -33.71
N TYR A 348 -33.85 15.20 -33.42
CA TYR A 348 -33.60 13.78 -33.68
C TYR A 348 -33.78 12.88 -32.46
N GLU A 349 -34.15 13.43 -31.31
CA GLU A 349 -34.24 12.66 -30.06
C GLU A 349 -35.22 11.49 -30.16
N ASP A 350 -36.39 11.73 -30.75
CA ASP A 350 -37.41 10.70 -30.94
C ASP A 350 -36.92 9.64 -31.94
N ALA A 351 -36.29 10.05 -33.04
CA ALA A 351 -35.73 9.11 -34.01
C ALA A 351 -34.66 8.21 -33.38
N ILE A 352 -33.73 8.81 -32.64
CA ILE A 352 -32.70 8.07 -31.91
C ILE A 352 -33.36 7.11 -30.91
N PHE A 353 -34.34 7.57 -30.11
CA PHE A 353 -35.03 6.75 -29.13
C PHE A 353 -35.74 5.53 -29.74
N TYR A 354 -36.47 5.71 -30.84
CA TYR A 354 -37.20 4.61 -31.46
C TYR A 354 -36.30 3.69 -32.28
N LEU A 355 -35.29 4.21 -33.00
CA LEU A 355 -34.30 3.38 -33.68
C LEU A 355 -33.53 2.49 -32.70
N LYS A 356 -33.20 3.02 -31.51
CA LYS A 356 -32.62 2.25 -30.39
C LYS A 356 -33.48 1.04 -30.02
N LYS A 357 -34.80 1.24 -29.88
CA LYS A 357 -35.75 0.16 -29.58
C LYS A 357 -35.97 -0.80 -30.74
N ILE A 358 -35.82 -0.32 -31.98
CA ILE A 358 -36.07 -1.11 -33.17
C ILE A 358 -34.88 -2.01 -33.48
N PHE A 359 -33.66 -1.49 -33.45
CA PHE A 359 -32.48 -2.22 -33.91
C PHE A 359 -31.68 -2.91 -32.80
N SER A 360 -32.16 -2.91 -31.55
CA SER A 360 -31.56 -3.75 -30.50
C SER A 360 -31.87 -5.23 -30.73
N GLU A 361 -30.84 -6.04 -30.99
CA GLU A 361 -30.93 -7.50 -31.04
C GLU A 361 -31.29 -8.09 -29.67
N GLY A 362 -32.10 -9.17 -29.64
CA GLY A 362 -32.28 -10.07 -28.49
C GLY A 362 -32.28 -9.45 -27.09
N ASN A 363 -33.37 -8.78 -26.70
CA ASN A 363 -33.78 -8.47 -25.32
C ASN A 363 -32.87 -7.68 -24.36
N ALA A 364 -31.73 -7.12 -24.75
CA ALA A 364 -31.03 -6.13 -23.90
C ALA A 364 -30.41 -4.99 -24.71
N TYR A 365 -31.20 -3.92 -24.93
CA TYR A 365 -30.68 -2.67 -25.50
C TYR A 365 -29.61 -2.04 -24.59
N THR A 366 -28.44 -1.74 -25.15
CA THR A 366 -27.43 -0.87 -24.55
C THR A 366 -27.07 0.27 -25.51
N TYR A 367 -26.63 1.40 -24.96
CA TYR A 367 -26.11 2.52 -25.76
C TYR A 367 -24.91 2.09 -26.62
N ASP A 368 -24.03 1.23 -26.11
CA ASP A 368 -22.91 0.67 -26.88
C ASP A 368 -23.37 -0.08 -28.13
N THR A 369 -24.36 -0.97 -27.99
CA THR A 369 -24.87 -1.77 -29.11
C THR A 369 -25.42 -0.87 -30.23
N PHE A 370 -26.15 0.20 -29.85
CA PHE A 370 -26.62 1.18 -30.81
C PHE A 370 -25.49 1.98 -31.46
N ASN A 371 -24.48 2.40 -30.69
CA ASN A 371 -23.34 3.12 -31.24
C ASN A 371 -22.55 2.26 -32.23
N ARG A 372 -22.33 0.98 -31.92
CA ARG A 372 -21.72 0.00 -32.85
C ARG A 372 -22.52 -0.13 -34.14
N PHE A 373 -23.84 -0.29 -34.03
CA PHE A 373 -24.74 -0.34 -35.19
C PHE A 373 -24.61 0.90 -36.06
N ILE A 374 -24.70 2.09 -35.45
CA ILE A 374 -24.63 3.37 -36.15
C ILE A 374 -23.29 3.58 -36.86
N LEU A 375 -22.17 3.17 -36.24
CA LEU A 375 -20.84 3.22 -36.88
C LEU A 375 -20.71 2.22 -38.02
N ASN A 376 -21.22 1.00 -37.86
CA ASN A 376 -21.11 -0.08 -38.84
C ASN A 376 -21.85 0.23 -40.16
N ILE A 377 -22.94 1.00 -40.09
CA ILE A 377 -23.73 1.33 -41.29
C ILE A 377 -23.18 2.57 -42.02
N HIS A 378 -22.17 3.23 -41.45
CA HIS A 378 -21.51 4.43 -41.98
C HIS A 378 -22.43 5.67 -42.09
N LEU A 379 -21.81 6.81 -42.36
CA LEU A 379 -22.42 8.15 -42.26
C LEU A 379 -23.71 8.30 -43.09
N ASP A 380 -23.68 7.96 -44.37
CA ASP A 380 -24.81 8.27 -45.26
C ASP A 380 -26.07 7.48 -44.89
N LYS A 381 -25.94 6.20 -44.52
CA LYS A 381 -27.06 5.37 -44.07
C LYS A 381 -27.56 5.83 -42.70
N ALA A 382 -26.66 6.13 -41.77
CA ALA A 382 -27.04 6.64 -40.45
C ALA A 382 -27.77 7.99 -40.55
N LYS A 383 -27.25 8.92 -41.36
CA LYS A 383 -27.88 10.21 -41.63
C LYS A 383 -29.26 10.04 -42.24
N TYR A 384 -29.40 9.18 -43.24
CA TYR A 384 -30.69 8.90 -43.85
C TYR A 384 -31.69 8.31 -42.85
N LEU A 385 -31.31 7.29 -42.06
CA LEU A 385 -32.19 6.72 -41.03
C LEU A 385 -32.66 7.78 -40.01
N LEU A 386 -31.73 8.62 -39.54
CA LEU A 386 -32.02 9.60 -38.52
C LEU A 386 -32.88 10.75 -39.05
N THR A 387 -32.72 11.18 -40.30
CA THR A 387 -33.52 12.28 -40.87
C THR A 387 -34.85 11.80 -41.43
N HIS A 388 -34.88 10.64 -42.08
CA HIS A 388 -36.04 10.17 -42.81
C HIS A 388 -37.23 9.85 -41.90
N PHE A 389 -36.96 9.36 -40.68
CA PHE A 389 -38.01 8.93 -39.75
C PHE A 389 -38.29 9.91 -38.62
N THR A 390 -37.63 11.08 -38.60
CA THR A 390 -37.82 12.08 -37.52
C THR A 390 -39.28 12.41 -37.30
N LYS A 391 -39.99 12.76 -38.37
CA LYS A 391 -41.37 13.26 -38.29
C LYS A 391 -42.32 12.18 -37.77
N GLU A 392 -42.17 10.97 -38.28
CA GLU A 392 -42.96 9.79 -37.95
C GLU A 392 -42.74 9.41 -36.49
N PHE A 393 -41.49 9.36 -36.03
CA PHE A 393 -41.17 9.05 -34.65
C PHE A 393 -41.60 10.13 -33.66
N THR A 394 -41.51 11.41 -34.03
CA THR A 394 -42.08 12.51 -33.24
C THR A 394 -43.60 12.38 -33.12
N MET A 395 -44.29 11.99 -34.19
CA MET A 395 -45.71 11.70 -34.12
C MET A 395 -46.00 10.57 -33.12
N ILE A 396 -45.29 9.44 -33.21
CA ILE A 396 -45.50 8.30 -32.30
C ILE A 396 -45.28 8.74 -30.85
N ASN A 397 -44.23 9.51 -30.55
CA ASN A 397 -43.99 10.06 -29.22
C ASN A 397 -45.14 10.94 -28.72
N ASN A 398 -45.68 11.81 -29.58
CA ASN A 398 -46.81 12.66 -29.23
C ASN A 398 -48.08 11.85 -28.91
N ILE A 399 -48.35 10.79 -29.68
CA ILE A 399 -49.46 9.86 -29.40
C ILE A 399 -49.31 9.27 -27.99
N VAL A 400 -48.13 8.72 -27.67
CA VAL A 400 -47.84 8.12 -26.35
C VAL A 400 -48.02 9.14 -25.22
N LYS A 401 -47.53 10.37 -25.39
CA LYS A 401 -47.69 11.46 -24.42
C LYS A 401 -49.16 11.80 -24.17
N ILE A 402 -50.00 11.82 -25.20
CA ILE A 402 -51.44 12.10 -25.05
C ILE A 402 -52.14 10.93 -24.35
N VAL A 403 -51.86 9.68 -24.73
CA VAL A 403 -52.41 8.49 -24.05
C VAL A 403 -52.05 8.50 -22.56
N ASN A 404 -50.84 8.93 -22.20
CA ASN A 404 -50.43 9.04 -20.81
C ASN A 404 -51.25 10.05 -19.99
N ARG A 405 -51.91 11.02 -20.64
CA ARG A 405 -52.78 12.02 -20.01
C ARG A 405 -54.26 11.62 -19.95
N ILE A 406 -54.66 10.52 -20.61
CA ILE A 406 -56.01 9.96 -20.51
C ILE A 406 -56.23 9.47 -19.08
N LYS A 407 -57.36 9.86 -18.47
CA LYS A 407 -57.67 9.57 -17.07
C LYS A 407 -58.31 8.20 -16.92
N ASN A 408 -59.16 7.80 -17.87
CA ASN A 408 -59.79 6.49 -17.85
C ASN A 408 -58.74 5.38 -18.04
N THR A 409 -58.54 4.58 -16.99
CA THR A 409 -57.55 3.51 -16.97
C THR A 409 -57.83 2.41 -17.99
N SER A 410 -59.10 2.09 -18.25
CA SER A 410 -59.49 1.10 -19.25
C SER A 410 -59.18 1.56 -20.67
N HIS A 411 -59.54 2.80 -21.02
CA HIS A 411 -59.20 3.39 -22.33
C HIS A 411 -57.69 3.50 -22.52
N LYS A 412 -56.97 3.98 -21.50
CA LYS A 412 -55.51 4.07 -21.50
C LYS A 412 -54.84 2.73 -21.75
N SER A 413 -55.25 1.69 -21.03
CA SER A 413 -54.68 0.34 -21.19
C SER A 413 -54.95 -0.25 -22.57
N LYS A 414 -56.16 -0.10 -23.11
CA LYS A 414 -56.51 -0.55 -24.47
C LYS A 414 -55.68 0.17 -25.54
N LEU A 415 -55.53 1.49 -25.43
CA LEU A 415 -54.74 2.28 -26.36
C LEU A 415 -53.24 1.92 -26.29
N ASN A 416 -52.71 1.73 -25.07
CA ASN A 416 -51.34 1.27 -24.88
C ASN A 416 -51.10 -0.10 -25.53
N PHE A 417 -52.03 -1.04 -25.38
CA PHE A 417 -51.95 -2.35 -26.02
C PHE A 417 -51.89 -2.23 -27.56
N VAL A 418 -52.78 -1.43 -28.15
CA VAL A 418 -52.82 -1.22 -29.61
C VAL A 418 -51.53 -0.54 -30.11
N ILE A 419 -51.02 0.45 -29.37
CA ILE A 419 -49.73 1.11 -29.68
C ILE A 419 -48.58 0.11 -29.63
N GLN A 420 -48.53 -0.74 -28.60
CA GLN A 420 -47.48 -1.76 -28.48
C GLN A 420 -47.52 -2.77 -29.62
N GLN A 421 -48.71 -3.19 -30.05
CA GLN A 421 -48.85 -4.11 -31.18
C GLN A 421 -48.38 -3.47 -32.49
N ALA A 422 -48.85 -2.26 -32.78
CA ALA A 422 -48.40 -1.50 -33.96
C ALA A 422 -46.89 -1.26 -33.95
N PHE A 423 -46.30 -1.06 -32.76
CA PHE A 423 -44.86 -0.89 -32.62
C PHE A 423 -44.07 -2.17 -32.92
N LYS A 424 -44.57 -3.35 -32.51
CA LYS A 424 -43.94 -4.64 -32.88
C LYS A 424 -43.96 -4.87 -34.39
N ASP A 425 -45.08 -4.56 -35.04
CA ASP A 425 -45.22 -4.70 -36.48
C ASP A 425 -44.28 -3.74 -37.23
N LEU A 426 -44.15 -2.50 -36.73
CA LEU A 426 -43.19 -1.51 -37.23
C LEU A 426 -41.74 -1.98 -37.05
N GLN A 427 -41.39 -2.49 -35.85
CA GLN A 427 -40.05 -3.03 -35.57
C GLN A 427 -39.66 -4.10 -36.58
N GLN A 428 -40.55 -5.07 -36.81
CA GLN A 428 -40.32 -6.15 -37.77
C GLN A 428 -40.15 -5.63 -39.20
N SER A 429 -41.02 -4.70 -39.61
CA SER A 429 -40.99 -4.11 -40.96
C SER A 429 -39.70 -3.31 -41.18
N MET A 430 -39.28 -2.50 -40.20
CA MET A 430 -38.07 -1.70 -40.29
C MET A 430 -36.80 -2.55 -40.30
N ARG A 431 -36.73 -3.61 -39.48
CA ARG A 431 -35.63 -4.59 -39.54
C ARG A 431 -35.55 -5.28 -40.89
N THR A 432 -36.69 -5.68 -41.43
CA THR A 432 -36.76 -6.33 -42.75
C THR A 432 -36.31 -5.37 -43.86
N ALA A 433 -36.79 -4.12 -43.84
CA ALA A 433 -36.43 -3.11 -44.83
C ALA A 433 -34.95 -2.72 -44.78
N PHE A 434 -34.40 -2.62 -43.57
CA PHE A 434 -32.98 -2.31 -43.37
C PHE A 434 -32.05 -3.50 -43.67
N GLY A 435 -32.51 -4.73 -43.43
CA GLY A 435 -31.69 -5.94 -43.44
C GLY A 435 -30.59 -5.89 -42.36
N ASN A 436 -29.49 -6.58 -42.62
CA ASN A 436 -28.29 -6.53 -41.75
C ASN A 436 -27.40 -5.30 -42.04
N GLY A 437 -27.93 -4.24 -42.68
CA GLY A 437 -27.16 -3.07 -43.10
C GLY A 437 -26.24 -3.29 -44.31
N ILE A 438 -26.15 -4.52 -44.82
CA ILE A 438 -25.39 -4.92 -46.02
C ILE A 438 -25.89 -4.23 -47.31
N PRO A 439 -27.22 -4.11 -47.58
CA PRO A 439 -27.70 -3.55 -48.83
C PRO A 439 -27.20 -2.11 -49.10
N SER A 440 -27.16 -1.70 -50.38
CA SER A 440 -26.78 -0.34 -50.75
C SER A 440 -27.78 0.69 -50.19
N LEU A 441 -27.36 1.94 -50.00
CA LEU A 441 -28.24 2.99 -49.49
C LEU A 441 -29.50 3.17 -50.36
N ASP A 442 -29.38 3.06 -51.68
CA ASP A 442 -30.53 3.20 -52.57
C ASP A 442 -31.52 2.03 -52.44
N THR A 443 -31.01 0.81 -52.24
CA THR A 443 -31.85 -0.35 -51.93
C THR A 443 -32.58 -0.16 -50.60
N ILE A 444 -31.87 0.34 -49.58
CA ILE A 444 -32.45 0.64 -48.27
C ILE A 444 -33.56 1.69 -48.39
N LYS A 445 -33.33 2.78 -49.14
CA LYS A 445 -34.33 3.81 -49.41
C LYS A 445 -35.58 3.24 -50.06
N GLN A 446 -35.41 2.42 -51.09
CA GLN A 446 -36.53 1.75 -51.78
C GLN A 446 -37.30 0.83 -50.83
N ASN A 447 -36.60 0.01 -50.03
CA ASN A 447 -37.24 -0.87 -49.07
C ASN A 447 -38.05 -0.10 -48.03
N PHE A 448 -37.54 1.05 -47.57
CA PHE A 448 -38.24 1.88 -46.58
C PHE A 448 -39.47 2.60 -47.11
N GLN A 449 -39.62 2.78 -48.42
CA GLN A 449 -40.88 3.28 -49.01
C GLN A 449 -42.07 2.36 -48.69
N ASN A 450 -41.80 1.07 -48.43
CA ASN A 450 -42.82 0.08 -48.09
C ASN A 450 -43.07 -0.03 -46.57
N VAL A 451 -42.31 0.69 -45.73
CA VAL A 451 -42.55 0.70 -44.28
C VAL A 451 -43.72 1.63 -43.97
N ASN A 452 -44.80 1.03 -43.48
CA ASN A 452 -46.07 1.72 -43.31
C ASN A 452 -46.25 2.30 -41.90
N PHE A 453 -46.41 3.63 -41.81
CA PHE A 453 -46.75 4.35 -40.57
C PHE A 453 -48.24 4.70 -40.43
N HIS A 454 -49.08 4.36 -41.42
CA HIS A 454 -50.52 4.68 -41.45
C HIS A 454 -51.25 4.21 -40.19
N LYS A 455 -50.86 3.06 -39.64
CA LYS A 455 -51.45 2.53 -38.41
C LYS A 455 -51.33 3.50 -37.23
N PHE A 456 -50.24 4.26 -37.14
CA PHE A 456 -50.07 5.26 -36.09
C PHE A 456 -50.91 6.52 -36.33
N GLU A 457 -51.19 6.90 -37.58
CA GLU A 457 -52.14 8.00 -37.87
C GLU A 457 -53.58 7.60 -37.50
N GLU A 458 -53.99 6.36 -37.76
CA GLU A 458 -55.29 5.84 -37.28
C GLU A 458 -55.38 5.87 -35.74
N ILE A 459 -54.32 5.41 -35.06
CA ILE A 459 -54.25 5.42 -33.60
C ILE A 459 -54.33 6.85 -33.08
N LYS A 460 -53.60 7.79 -33.68
CA LYS A 460 -53.62 9.21 -33.30
C LYS A 460 -55.02 9.81 -33.37
N ALA A 461 -55.78 9.54 -34.44
CA ALA A 461 -57.15 10.02 -34.57
C ALA A 461 -58.03 9.51 -33.42
N LYS A 462 -57.94 8.21 -33.10
CA LYS A 462 -58.66 7.58 -31.99
C LYS A 462 -58.25 8.14 -30.62
N VAL A 463 -56.95 8.32 -30.40
CA VAL A 463 -56.40 8.88 -29.16
C VAL A 463 -56.90 10.31 -28.94
N LEU A 464 -56.89 11.15 -30.00
CA LEU A 464 -57.38 12.52 -29.92
C LEU A 464 -58.88 12.59 -29.68
N GLN A 465 -59.67 11.70 -30.28
CA GLN A 465 -61.10 11.61 -30.02
C GLN A 465 -61.38 11.30 -28.54
N ILE A 466 -60.82 10.21 -28.02
CA ILE A 466 -61.02 9.78 -26.62
C ILE A 466 -60.54 10.86 -25.64
N TYR A 467 -59.37 11.45 -25.89
CA TYR A 467 -58.83 12.51 -25.05
C TYR A 467 -59.74 13.76 -25.03
N ARG A 468 -60.38 14.11 -26.16
CA ARG A 468 -61.34 15.22 -26.20
C ARG A 468 -62.61 14.88 -25.44
N GLU A 469 -63.20 13.72 -25.67
CA GLU A 469 -64.43 13.27 -25.01
C GLU A 469 -64.28 13.29 -23.48
N GLU A 470 -63.17 12.77 -22.94
CA GLU A 470 -62.91 12.76 -21.50
C GLU A 470 -62.68 14.15 -20.90
N ASN A 471 -62.11 15.09 -21.66
CA ASN A 471 -61.87 16.45 -21.18
C ASN A 471 -63.05 17.39 -21.40
N SER A 472 -63.94 17.08 -22.35
CA SER A 472 -65.20 17.81 -22.57
C SER A 472 -66.24 17.46 -21.51
N GLN A 473 -66.21 16.25 -20.93
CA GLN A 473 -67.08 15.86 -19.82
C GLN A 473 -66.69 16.48 -18.46
N ILE A 474 -65.56 17.16 -18.36
CA ILE A 474 -65.12 17.89 -17.14
C ILE A 474 -65.64 19.35 -17.11
N LYS A 475 -66.21 19.84 -18.21
CA LYS A 475 -66.79 21.20 -18.33
C LYS A 475 -68.32 21.27 -18.17
N LYS A 476 -68.96 20.18 -17.75
CA LYS A 476 -70.33 20.15 -17.22
C LYS A 476 -70.24 19.71 -15.77
#